data_AF-A0A7S9KV65-F1
#
_entry.id   AF-A0A7S9KV65-F1
#
_cell.length_a   1.000
_cell.length_b   1.000
_cell.length_c   1.000
_cell.angle_alpha   90.00
_cell.angle_beta   90.00
_cell.angle_gamma   90.00
#
_symmetry.space_group_name_H-M   'P 1'
#
loop_
_entity.id
_entity.type
_entity.pdbx_description
1 polymer ?
#
loop_
_entity_poly.entity_id
_entity_poly.type
_entity_poly.pdbx_seq_one_letter_code
_entity_poly.pdbx_strand_id
1 'polypeptide(L)'
;MTTYGLFYRVEDEGSQAVTTESEGISAVGTARIDFRAKNGRVAEKLRWNVEQHLRWNSDYESPFISAYADEHVASNIAKGRKKLGKQDVSVTTIDVSK
;
A
#
# COMPACT_ATOMS: atom_id res chain seq x y z
N MET A 1 11.17 14.98 18.27
CA MET A 1 11.47 15.39 16.88
C MET A 1 11.17 14.17 16.03
N THR A 2 10.02 14.13 15.37
CA THR A 2 9.57 12.95 14.62
C THR A 2 10.39 12.88 13.33
N THR A 3 11.18 11.83 13.14
CA THR A 3 11.88 11.59 11.89
C THR A 3 10.83 11.41 10.82
N TYR A 4 10.67 12.38 9.92
CA TYR A 4 9.85 12.17 8.74
C TYR A 4 10.54 11.10 7.89
N GLY A 5 9.83 9.99 7.65
CA GLY A 5 10.38 8.79 7.04
C GLY A 5 10.03 8.70 5.57
N LEU A 6 11.02 8.44 4.72
CA LEU A 6 10.75 7.97 3.37
C LEU A 6 10.12 6.57 3.46
N PHE A 7 9.08 6.33 2.67
CA PHE A 7 8.52 5.01 2.43
C PHE A 7 8.68 4.64 0.96
N TYR A 8 8.65 3.35 0.67
CA TYR A 8 8.91 2.81 -0.66
C TYR A 8 7.77 1.87 -1.03
N ARG A 9 7.05 2.19 -2.09
CA ARG A 9 5.98 1.36 -2.62
C ARG A 9 6.52 0.54 -3.78
N VAL A 10 6.27 -0.78 -3.77
CA VAL A 10 6.53 -1.65 -4.91
C VAL A 10 5.22 -1.95 -5.62
N GLU A 11 5.14 -1.64 -6.90
CA GLU A 11 3.99 -1.94 -7.76
C GLU A 11 4.41 -2.80 -8.95
N ASP A 12 3.44 -3.53 -9.49
CA ASP A 12 3.50 -4.34 -10.72
C ASP A 12 2.11 -4.37 -11.36
N GLU A 13 1.97 -5.00 -12.52
CA GLU A 13 0.71 -5.03 -13.29
C GLU A 13 -0.50 -5.64 -12.55
N GLY A 14 -0.29 -6.35 -11.43
CA GLY A 14 -1.37 -6.87 -10.56
C GLY A 14 -1.67 -6.00 -9.34
N SER A 15 -1.07 -4.82 -9.20
CA SER A 15 -1.22 -3.97 -8.02
C SER A 15 -2.55 -3.23 -8.01
N GLN A 16 -3.30 -3.30 -6.89
CA GLN A 16 -4.55 -2.56 -6.69
C GLN A 16 -4.38 -1.06 -6.39
N ALA A 17 -3.15 -0.57 -6.30
CA ALA A 17 -2.89 0.85 -6.21
C ALA A 17 -1.83 1.22 -7.24
N VAL A 18 -2.04 2.34 -7.92
CA VAL A 18 -1.24 2.73 -9.08
C VAL A 18 -0.65 4.11 -8.84
N THR A 19 0.64 4.23 -9.09
CA THR A 19 1.33 5.52 -9.14
C THR A 19 1.08 6.15 -10.51
N THR A 20 0.49 7.35 -10.52
CA THR A 20 0.32 8.15 -11.73
C THR A 20 1.13 9.42 -11.61
N GLU A 21 1.94 9.71 -12.63
CA GLU A 21 2.77 10.91 -12.67
C GLU A 21 1.89 12.16 -12.48
N SER A 22 2.30 13.07 -11.61
CA SER A 22 1.56 14.30 -11.21
C SER A 22 0.24 14.10 -10.45
N GLU A 23 -0.32 12.90 -10.37
CA GLU A 23 -1.58 12.62 -9.64
C GLU A 23 -1.36 11.89 -8.30
N GLY A 24 -0.18 11.29 -8.10
CA GLY A 24 0.17 10.59 -6.88
C GLY A 24 -0.21 9.10 -6.92
N ILE A 25 -0.58 8.54 -5.77
CA ILE A 25 -0.90 7.11 -5.65
C ILE A 25 -2.36 6.96 -5.30
N SER A 26 -3.10 6.24 -6.13
CA SER A 26 -4.52 5.97 -5.94
C SER A 26 -4.75 4.49 -5.69
N ALA A 27 -5.53 4.17 -4.66
CA ALA A 27 -6.03 2.82 -4.42
C ALA A 27 -7.39 2.65 -5.12
N VAL A 28 -7.69 1.45 -5.60
CA VAL A 28 -8.97 1.16 -6.28
C VAL A 28 -10.16 1.27 -5.30
N GLY A 29 -10.01 0.77 -4.08
CA GLY A 29 -11.08 0.76 -3.09
C GLY A 29 -11.33 2.12 -2.46
N THR A 30 -12.59 2.38 -2.08
CA THR A 30 -12.97 3.57 -1.30
C THR A 30 -13.69 3.18 -0.02
N ALA A 31 -13.24 3.74 1.11
CA ALA A 31 -13.89 3.55 2.39
C ALA A 31 -13.77 4.77 3.30
N ARG A 32 -14.86 5.11 4.00
CA ARG A 32 -14.81 6.01 5.16
C ARG A 32 -14.29 5.24 6.37
N ILE A 33 -13.03 5.50 6.74
CA ILE A 33 -12.30 4.85 7.83
C ILE A 33 -11.95 5.87 8.90
N ASP A 34 -12.28 5.56 10.15
CA ASP A 34 -11.79 6.30 11.31
C ASP A 34 -10.66 5.52 11.97
N PHE A 35 -9.42 5.98 11.78
CA PHE A 35 -8.23 5.36 12.36
C PHE A 35 -8.12 5.53 13.88
N ARG A 36 -8.98 6.35 14.50
CA ARG A 36 -9.02 6.55 15.96
C ARG A 36 -10.05 5.67 16.65
N ALA A 37 -10.82 4.89 15.89
CA ALA A 37 -11.85 4.01 16.44
C ALA A 37 -11.24 2.93 17.32
N LYS A 38 -11.67 2.86 18.59
CA LYS A 38 -11.15 1.90 19.58
C LYS A 38 -12.12 0.75 19.90
N ASN A 39 -13.42 0.94 19.67
CA ASN A 39 -14.44 -0.05 19.98
C ASN A 39 -15.69 0.08 19.07
N GLY A 40 -16.58 -0.90 19.17
CA GLY A 40 -17.85 -0.96 18.46
C GLY A 40 -17.71 -1.12 16.94
N ARG A 41 -18.83 -0.89 16.24
CA ARG A 41 -18.97 -1.14 14.79
C ARG A 41 -17.94 -0.39 13.93
N VAL A 42 -17.49 0.79 14.36
CA VAL A 42 -16.49 1.57 13.61
C VAL A 42 -15.11 0.92 13.71
N ALA A 43 -14.72 0.44 14.89
CA ALA A 43 -13.47 -0.29 15.06
C ALA A 43 -13.50 -1.66 14.34
N GLU A 44 -14.64 -2.35 14.35
CA GLU A 44 -14.83 -3.58 13.57
C GLU A 44 -14.69 -3.33 12.07
N LYS A 45 -15.23 -2.22 11.56
CA LYS A 45 -15.08 -1.83 10.15
C LYS A 45 -13.62 -1.56 9.80
N LEU A 46 -12.90 -0.80 10.63
CA LEU A 46 -11.46 -0.57 10.45
C LEU A 46 -10.71 -1.90 10.41
N ARG A 47 -10.93 -2.77 11.42
CA ARG A 47 -10.29 -4.09 11.49
C ARG A 47 -10.55 -4.92 10.24
N TRP A 48 -11.82 -5.03 9.83
CA TRP A 48 -12.19 -5.81 8.64
C TRP A 48 -11.50 -5.29 7.38
N ASN A 49 -11.42 -3.96 7.18
CA ASN A 49 -10.73 -3.37 6.03
C ASN A 49 -9.24 -3.72 6.03
N VAL A 50 -8.58 -3.66 7.20
CA VAL A 50 -7.15 -4.00 7.33
C VAL A 50 -6.93 -5.49 7.08
N GLU A 51 -7.76 -6.35 7.66
CA GLU A 51 -7.68 -7.79 7.45
C GLU A 51 -7.85 -8.16 5.98
N GLN A 52 -8.81 -7.54 5.27
CA GLN A 52 -8.98 -7.77 3.84
C GLN A 52 -7.79 -7.25 3.02
N HIS A 53 -7.23 -6.09 3.37
CA HIS A 53 -6.03 -5.57 2.71
C HIS A 53 -4.81 -6.49 2.83
N LEU A 54 -4.65 -7.15 3.98
CA LEU A 54 -3.53 -8.06 4.22
C LEU A 54 -3.74 -9.44 3.56
N ARG A 55 -4.97 -9.79 3.16
CA ARG A 55 -5.28 -11.04 2.47
C ARG A 55 -4.96 -10.93 0.99
N TRP A 56 -3.79 -11.41 0.59
CA TRP A 56 -3.30 -11.34 -0.79
C TRP A 56 -4.14 -12.06 -1.84
N ASN A 57 -5.00 -13.02 -1.43
CA ASN A 57 -5.89 -13.76 -2.32
C ASN A 57 -7.34 -13.27 -2.26
N SER A 58 -7.58 -12.07 -1.71
CA SER A 58 -8.94 -11.50 -1.65
C SER A 58 -9.22 -10.69 -2.91
N ASP A 59 -10.42 -10.85 -3.48
CA ASP A 59 -10.94 -9.97 -4.54
C ASP A 59 -11.39 -8.60 -3.99
N TYR A 60 -11.10 -8.32 -2.71
CA TYR A 60 -11.40 -7.07 -2.08
C TYR A 60 -10.57 -5.92 -2.67
N GLU A 61 -11.25 -4.92 -3.22
CA GLU A 61 -10.65 -3.66 -3.61
C GLU A 61 -10.30 -2.83 -2.38
N SER A 62 -9.01 -2.76 -2.06
CA SER A 62 -8.56 -2.14 -0.83
C SER A 62 -8.52 -0.62 -0.89
N PRO A 63 -8.93 0.10 0.17
CA PRO A 63 -8.71 1.54 0.30
C PRO A 63 -7.32 1.89 0.85
N PHE A 64 -6.45 0.89 1.07
CA PHE A 64 -5.12 1.10 1.64
C PHE A 64 -4.01 0.85 0.62
N ILE A 65 -2.90 1.55 0.80
CA ILE A 65 -1.70 1.46 -0.02
C ILE A 65 -0.60 0.81 0.83
N SER A 66 -0.10 -0.35 0.39
CA SER A 66 1.05 -0.97 1.03
C SER A 66 2.35 -0.25 0.66
N ALA A 67 3.21 -0.02 1.65
CA ALA A 67 4.55 0.55 1.48
C ALA A 67 5.52 -0.06 2.50
N TYR A 68 6.81 0.01 2.18
CA TYR A 68 7.92 -0.44 3.00
C TYR A 68 8.64 0.75 3.61
N ALA A 69 9.10 0.64 4.85
CA ALA A 69 9.92 1.68 5.48
C ALA A 69 11.40 1.62 5.08
N ASP A 70 11.82 0.54 4.40
CA ASP A 70 13.21 0.26 4.04
C ASP A 70 13.36 0.07 2.52
N GLU A 71 14.27 0.83 1.92
CA GLU A 71 14.53 0.84 0.48
C GLU A 71 15.09 -0.49 -0.02
N HIS A 72 15.97 -1.12 0.76
CA HIS A 72 16.58 -2.40 0.40
C HIS A 72 15.53 -3.52 0.40
N VAL A 73 14.61 -3.52 1.37
CA VAL A 73 13.48 -4.44 1.39
C VAL A 73 12.61 -4.25 0.15
N ALA A 74 12.21 -3.02 -0.16
CA ALA A 74 11.40 -2.72 -1.35
C ALA A 74 12.12 -3.17 -2.64
N SER A 75 13.40 -2.85 -2.78
CA SER A 75 14.24 -3.26 -3.92
C SER A 75 14.33 -4.77 -4.07
N ASN A 76 14.45 -5.51 -2.96
CA ASN A 76 14.50 -6.97 -2.98
C ASN A 76 13.16 -7.59 -3.39
N ILE A 77 12.04 -7.03 -2.90
CA ILE A 77 10.70 -7.43 -3.32
C ILE A 77 10.50 -7.16 -4.83
N ALA A 78 10.91 -6.00 -5.33
CA ALA A 78 10.83 -5.67 -6.75
C ALA A 78 11.65 -6.65 -7.62
N LYS A 79 12.89 -6.94 -7.22
CA LYS A 79 13.71 -7.98 -7.89
C LYS A 79 13.05 -9.36 -7.84
N GLY A 80 12.42 -9.71 -6.72
CA GLY A 80 11.66 -10.96 -6.56
C GLY A 80 10.50 -11.05 -7.55
N ARG A 81 9.71 -9.98 -7.68
CA ARG A 81 8.59 -9.91 -8.65
C ARG A 81 9.07 -10.07 -10.10
N LYS A 82 10.16 -9.39 -10.47
CA LYS A 82 10.78 -9.56 -11.81
C LYS A 82 11.23 -11.00 -12.06
N LYS A 83 11.82 -11.66 -11.07
CA LYS A 83 12.20 -13.09 -11.17
C LYS A 83 11.00 -14.02 -11.34
N LEU A 84 9.83 -13.64 -10.83
CA LEU A 84 8.56 -14.35 -11.02
C LEU A 84 7.87 -14.02 -12.37
N GLY A 85 8.51 -13.24 -13.24
CA GLY A 85 8.02 -12.94 -14.59
C GLY A 85 7.16 -11.68 -14.70
N LYS A 86 7.03 -10.89 -13.62
CA LYS A 86 6.35 -9.59 -13.65
C LYS A 86 7.13 -8.61 -14.52
N GLN A 87 6.42 -7.89 -15.40
CA GLN A 87 7.05 -7.02 -16.40
C GLN A 87 7.14 -5.56 -15.91
N ASP A 88 6.05 -5.04 -15.37
CA ASP A 88 5.90 -3.61 -15.08
C ASP A 88 6.21 -3.28 -13.62
N VAL A 89 7.33 -3.80 -13.12
CA VAL A 89 7.72 -3.64 -11.71
C VAL A 89 8.45 -2.32 -11.48
N SER A 90 7.88 -1.46 -10.64
CA SER A 90 8.45 -0.17 -10.24
C SER A 90 8.60 -0.05 -8.71
N VAL A 91 9.44 0.89 -8.27
CA VAL A 91 9.57 1.29 -6.86
C VAL A 91 9.39 2.80 -6.77
N THR A 92 8.34 3.24 -6.08
CA THR A 92 8.01 4.66 -5.87
C THR A 92 8.41 5.09 -4.47
N THR A 93 9.19 6.16 -4.36
CA THR A 93 9.54 6.79 -3.08
C THR A 93 8.43 7.76 -2.64
N ILE A 94 7.97 7.61 -1.41
CA ILE A 94 6.94 8.42 -0.76
C ILE A 94 7.60 9.22 0.35
N ASP A 95 7.62 10.54 0.21
CA ASP A 95 8.09 11.46 1.25
C ASP A 95 6.88 11.96 2.05
N VAL A 96 6.64 11.38 3.23
CA VAL A 96 5.49 11.74 4.09
C VAL A 96 5.67 13.06 4.85
N SER A 97 6.79 13.77 4.63
CA SER A 97 6.97 15.14 5.12
C SER A 97 6.32 16.21 4.25
N LYS A 98 5.91 15.83 3.03
CA LYS A 98 5.34 16.71 2.01
C LYS A 98 3.89 16.32 1.72
#